data_AF-A0A2N0QLA6-F1
#
_entry.id   AF-A0A2N0QLA6-F1
#
_cell.length_a   1.000
_cell.length_b   1.000
_cell.length_c   1.000
_cell.angle_alpha   90.00
_cell.angle_beta   90.00
_cell.angle_gamma   90.00
#
_symmetry.space_group_name_H-M   'P 1'
#
loop_
_entity.id
_entity.type
_entity.pdbx_description
1 polymer ?
#
loop_
_entity_poly.entity_id
_entity_poly.type
_entity_poly.pdbx_seq_one_letter_code
_entity_poly.pdbx_strand_id
1 'polypeptide(L)'
;MYFVSYYIRHCETLQFIKFYNTIINLLPTSSKRLLIENNVISISSPFLNKPLFNYISFSSEISQKLINDMGLGLIKKINISNEYQEKYKILEQEYYKLFINNCKNITNFRWYTTLPLYQYPGASTCFSQLRTLVIICNQSLISDNLLGIAQICLDIENLELWNCDRDNPGLIKFIENQKNLQSLYLHNSIKSGRKCIQLSEIIEKKAVTLKRFSLENVLLSPKFLPSLINLEQLKLKIEIYYYLSEQDVQDWKKYLLIASFPKLQYLKAQYLPPHGV
;
A
#
# COMPACT_ATOMS: atom_id res chain seq x y z
N MET A 1 -12.25 15.94 2.94
CA MET A 1 -12.27 16.96 1.86
C MET A 1 -11.54 16.36 0.68
N TYR A 2 -12.27 15.93 -0.36
CA TYR A 2 -11.69 15.25 -1.52
C TYR A 2 -11.08 16.28 -2.48
N PHE A 3 -9.76 16.24 -2.68
CA PHE A 3 -9.12 17.03 -3.73
C PHE A 3 -9.00 16.18 -4.99
N VAL A 4 -9.86 16.44 -5.97
CA VAL A 4 -9.70 15.98 -7.36
C VAL A 4 -8.70 16.94 -8.05
N SER A 5 -7.68 16.36 -8.68
CA SER A 5 -6.65 17.07 -9.43
C SER A 5 -7.15 17.32 -10.85
N TYR A 6 -7.34 18.58 -11.23
CA TYR A 6 -7.21 19.02 -12.62
C TYR A 6 -6.86 20.51 -12.67
N TYR A 7 -5.80 20.84 -13.42
CA TYR A 7 -5.38 22.19 -13.83
C TYR A 7 -5.27 23.25 -12.71
N ILE A 8 -4.11 23.28 -12.05
CA ILE A 8 -3.77 24.32 -11.07
C ILE A 8 -3.58 25.65 -11.82
N ARG A 9 -4.45 26.63 -11.55
CA ARG A 9 -4.29 28.02 -12.03
C ARG A 9 -3.04 28.64 -11.41
N HIS A 10 -2.37 29.55 -12.11
CA HIS A 10 -1.09 30.16 -11.69
C HIS A 10 -1.09 30.77 -10.26
N CYS A 11 -2.25 31.20 -9.73
CA CYS A 11 -2.41 31.66 -8.34
C CYS A 11 -2.53 30.51 -7.32
N GLU A 12 -3.18 29.41 -7.67
CA GLU A 12 -3.24 28.20 -6.84
C GLU A 12 -1.82 27.62 -6.66
N THR A 13 -0.99 27.66 -7.70
CA THR A 13 0.42 27.23 -7.68
C THR A 13 1.24 27.92 -6.58
N LEU A 14 1.04 29.22 -6.36
CA LEU A 14 1.79 29.99 -5.35
C LEU A 14 1.39 29.64 -3.91
N GLN A 15 0.12 29.38 -3.64
CA GLN A 15 -0.34 28.96 -2.31
C GLN A 15 0.17 27.56 -1.95
N PHE A 16 0.15 26.63 -2.92
CA PHE A 16 0.71 25.29 -2.74
C PHE A 16 2.22 25.32 -2.51
N ILE A 17 2.97 26.16 -3.23
CA ILE A 17 4.41 26.32 -3.00
C ILE A 17 4.70 26.83 -1.57
N LYS A 18 3.92 27.77 -1.03
CA LYS A 18 4.08 28.22 0.36
C LYS A 18 3.83 27.09 1.37
N PHE A 19 2.83 26.25 1.12
CA PHE A 19 2.57 25.08 1.95
C PHE A 19 3.73 24.07 1.89
N TYR A 20 4.24 23.77 0.70
CA TYR A 20 5.40 22.87 0.54
C TYR A 20 6.63 23.42 1.25
N ASN A 21 6.93 24.71 1.09
CA ASN A 21 8.01 25.37 1.82
C ASN A 21 7.83 25.28 3.34
N THR A 22 6.60 25.31 3.84
CA THR A 22 6.31 25.11 5.28
C THR A 22 6.69 23.70 5.74
N ILE A 23 6.40 22.67 4.94
CA ILE A 23 6.81 21.29 5.22
C ILE A 23 8.35 21.17 5.16
N ILE A 24 8.98 21.75 4.15
CA ILE A 24 10.45 21.78 4.04
C ILE A 24 11.08 22.50 5.24
N ASN A 25 10.46 23.56 5.76
CA ASN A 25 10.95 24.26 6.95
C ASN A 25 10.92 23.40 8.23
N LEU A 26 10.05 22.39 8.30
CA LEU A 26 9.99 21.42 9.39
C LEU A 26 11.08 20.35 9.31
N LEU A 27 11.75 20.22 8.16
CA LEU A 27 12.86 19.27 8.02
C LEU A 27 14.06 19.67 8.91
N PRO A 28 14.81 18.67 9.44
CA PRO A 28 16.10 18.90 10.07
C PRO A 28 17.07 19.66 9.16
N THR A 29 18.06 20.34 9.77
CA THR A 29 19.08 21.10 9.03
C THR A 29 19.85 20.23 8.02
N SER A 30 20.19 19.00 8.41
CA SER A 30 20.87 18.04 7.54
C SER A 30 20.03 17.67 6.31
N SER A 31 18.75 17.39 6.51
CA SER A 31 17.79 17.10 5.42
C SER A 31 17.63 18.29 4.47
N LYS A 32 17.49 19.51 5.00
CA LYS A 32 17.41 20.73 4.16
C LYS A 32 18.67 20.93 3.34
N ARG A 33 19.85 20.74 3.95
CA ARG A 33 21.14 20.85 3.26
C ARG A 33 21.23 19.82 2.12
N LEU A 34 20.85 18.57 2.38
CA LEU A 34 20.83 17.50 1.37
C LEU A 34 19.96 17.87 0.16
N LEU A 35 18.76 18.42 0.39
CA LEU A 35 17.85 18.84 -0.68
C LEU A 35 18.43 20.00 -1.51
N ILE A 36 19.14 20.94 -0.88
CA ILE A 36 19.78 22.07 -1.55
C ILE A 36 20.99 21.60 -2.38
N GLU A 37 21.88 20.81 -1.78
CA GLU A 37 23.10 20.29 -2.44
C GLU A 37 22.77 19.46 -3.69
N ASN A 38 21.63 18.76 -3.69
CA ASN A 38 21.16 17.97 -4.82
C ASN A 38 20.22 18.75 -5.76
N ASN A 39 20.11 20.07 -5.63
CA ASN A 39 19.29 20.93 -6.47
C ASN A 39 17.81 20.47 -6.55
N VAL A 40 17.27 19.93 -5.46
CA VAL A 40 15.85 19.55 -5.31
C VAL A 40 15.02 20.80 -5.01
N ILE A 41 15.54 21.69 -4.16
CA ILE A 41 14.93 22.98 -3.81
C ILE A 41 15.94 24.11 -4.03
N SER A 42 15.46 25.33 -4.30
CA SER A 42 16.31 26.52 -4.47
C SER A 42 16.54 27.25 -3.13
N ILE A 43 17.71 27.89 -2.99
CA ILE A 43 18.16 28.65 -1.81
C ILE A 43 17.27 29.89 -1.53
N SER A 44 16.43 30.30 -2.48
CA SER A 44 15.70 31.57 -2.46
C SER A 44 14.49 31.65 -1.50
N SER A 45 14.22 30.62 -0.69
CA SER A 45 13.25 30.76 0.40
C SER A 45 13.99 31.05 1.70
N PRO A 46 13.68 32.14 2.42
CA PRO A 46 14.24 32.33 3.75
C PRO A 46 13.70 31.21 4.64
N PHE A 47 14.50 30.16 4.85
CA PHE A 47 14.26 29.09 5.85
C PHE A 47 14.34 29.61 7.30
N LEU A 48 14.12 30.91 7.49
CA LEU A 48 14.56 31.68 8.65
C LEU A 48 13.65 31.51 9.86
N ASN A 49 12.37 31.16 9.65
CA ASN A 49 11.44 30.98 10.76
C ASN A 49 10.99 29.52 10.83
N LYS A 50 11.53 28.79 11.81
CA LYS A 50 10.98 27.49 12.22
C LYS A 50 9.49 27.73 12.53
N PRO A 51 8.57 26.92 12.00
CA PRO A 51 7.16 27.05 12.34
C PRO A 51 6.97 26.95 13.86
N LEU A 52 6.06 27.77 14.40
CA LEU A 52 5.75 27.79 15.84
C LEU A 52 5.27 26.43 16.36
N PHE A 53 4.62 25.66 15.48
CA PHE A 53 4.05 24.35 15.79
C PHE A 53 4.54 23.29 14.81
N ASN A 54 4.66 22.06 15.31
CA ASN A 54 4.88 20.89 14.47
C ASN A 54 3.55 20.45 13.85
N TYR A 55 3.15 21.05 12.74
CA TYR A 55 1.86 20.72 12.11
C TYR A 55 1.73 19.25 11.72
N ILE A 56 2.87 18.58 11.44
CA ILE A 56 2.91 17.17 11.03
C ILE A 56 2.51 16.24 12.17
N SER A 57 2.74 16.60 13.43
CA SER A 57 2.31 15.75 14.55
C SER A 57 0.79 15.67 14.71
N PHE A 58 0.05 16.58 14.08
CA PHE A 58 -1.42 16.53 14.01
C PHE A 58 -1.93 15.77 12.79
N SER A 59 -1.05 15.36 11.88
CA SER A 59 -1.45 14.58 10.70
C SER A 59 -1.80 13.17 11.11
N SER A 60 -3.02 12.75 10.77
CA SER A 60 -3.47 11.35 10.93
C SER A 60 -3.06 10.45 9.76
N GLU A 61 -2.43 11.02 8.72
CA GLU A 61 -2.06 10.31 7.50
C GLU A 61 -0.69 10.74 6.96
N ILE A 62 -0.05 9.83 6.22
CA ILE A 62 1.12 10.11 5.39
C ILE A 62 0.65 10.08 3.94
N SER A 63 0.54 11.24 3.31
CA SER A 63 -0.11 11.37 2.01
C SER A 63 0.87 11.17 0.85
N GLN A 64 0.66 10.13 0.03
CA GLN A 64 1.42 9.95 -1.22
C GLN A 64 1.12 11.06 -2.24
N LYS A 65 -0.13 11.52 -2.28
CA LYS A 65 -0.52 12.59 -3.20
C LYS A 65 0.27 13.87 -2.90
N LEU A 66 0.43 14.20 -1.62
CA LEU A 66 1.17 15.38 -1.20
C LEU A 66 2.64 15.33 -1.66
N ILE A 67 3.34 14.22 -1.47
CA ILE A 67 4.73 14.10 -1.92
C ILE A 67 4.86 14.16 -3.45
N ASN A 68 3.92 13.57 -4.19
CA ASN A 68 3.86 13.71 -5.65
C ASN A 68 3.69 15.18 -6.06
N ASP A 69 2.74 15.89 -5.44
CA ASP A 69 2.47 17.31 -5.74
C ASP A 69 3.65 18.21 -5.33
N MET A 70 4.34 17.90 -4.22
CA MET A 70 5.58 18.55 -3.82
C MET A 70 6.69 18.32 -4.85
N GLY A 71 6.84 17.10 -5.37
CA GLY A 71 7.79 16.78 -6.44
C GLY A 71 7.57 17.65 -7.67
N LEU A 72 6.33 17.72 -8.15
CA LEU A 72 5.95 18.53 -9.32
C LEU A 72 6.12 20.04 -9.07
N GLY A 73 5.88 20.52 -7.85
CA GLY A 73 5.96 21.94 -7.50
C GLY A 73 7.38 22.44 -7.19
N LEU A 74 8.26 21.59 -6.65
CA LEU A 74 9.60 21.98 -6.19
C LEU A 74 10.69 21.64 -7.21
N ILE A 75 10.59 20.49 -7.89
CA ILE A 75 11.63 20.01 -8.80
C ILE A 75 11.38 20.63 -10.18
N LYS A 76 12.22 21.60 -10.56
CA LYS A 76 12.15 22.30 -11.86
C LYS A 76 12.72 21.46 -13.01
N LYS A 77 12.21 20.24 -13.18
CA LYS A 77 12.59 19.29 -14.24
C LYS A 77 11.35 18.59 -14.78
N ILE A 78 11.47 18.09 -16.01
CA ILE A 78 10.42 17.27 -16.63
C ILE A 78 10.25 15.99 -15.81
N ASN A 79 9.04 15.69 -15.36
CA ASN A 79 8.74 14.60 -14.42
C ASN A 79 9.16 13.19 -14.91
N ILE A 80 9.20 12.97 -16.22
CA ILE A 80 9.66 11.70 -16.82
C ILE A 80 11.18 11.61 -16.98
N SER A 81 11.94 12.65 -16.66
CA SER A 81 13.39 12.64 -16.81
C SER A 81 14.08 11.88 -15.66
N ASN A 82 15.20 11.23 -15.96
CA ASN A 82 16.03 10.56 -14.94
C ASN A 82 16.44 11.53 -13.82
N GLU A 83 16.80 12.77 -14.18
CA GLU A 83 17.17 13.80 -13.21
C GLU A 83 16.01 14.14 -12.25
N TYR A 84 14.77 14.22 -12.74
CA TYR A 84 13.62 14.40 -11.87
C TYR A 84 13.46 13.20 -10.93
N GLN A 85 13.56 11.98 -11.45
CA GLN A 85 13.37 10.76 -10.66
C GLN A 85 14.43 10.62 -9.56
N GLU A 86 15.69 10.96 -9.83
CA GLU A 86 16.76 10.99 -8.84
C GLU A 86 16.49 12.01 -7.74
N LYS A 87 16.11 13.24 -8.11
CA LYS A 87 15.76 14.30 -7.14
C LYS A 87 14.51 13.96 -6.32
N TYR A 88 13.52 13.35 -6.96
CA TYR A 88 12.29 12.91 -6.32
C TYR A 88 12.56 11.84 -5.28
N LYS A 89 13.46 10.88 -5.53
CA LYS A 89 13.86 9.87 -4.54
C LYS A 89 14.44 10.49 -3.27
N ILE A 90 15.27 11.52 -3.41
CA ILE A 90 15.84 12.26 -2.26
C ILE A 90 14.73 12.97 -1.49
N LEU A 91 13.83 13.65 -2.20
CA LEU A 91 12.67 14.33 -1.58
C LEU A 91 11.76 13.33 -0.85
N GLU A 92 11.44 12.21 -1.49
CA GLU A 92 10.61 11.14 -0.94
C GLU A 92 11.21 10.57 0.33
N GLN A 93 12.51 10.30 0.35
CA GLN A 93 13.21 9.81 1.53
C GLN A 93 13.08 10.77 2.72
N GLU A 94 13.37 12.06 2.51
CA GLU A 94 13.32 13.06 3.58
C GLU A 94 11.88 13.35 4.02
N TYR A 95 10.92 13.29 3.10
CA TYR A 95 9.50 13.37 3.39
C TYR A 95 9.04 12.24 4.32
N TYR A 96 9.32 10.99 3.97
CA TYR A 96 8.91 9.85 4.81
C TYR A 96 9.62 9.85 6.17
N LYS A 97 10.91 10.20 6.25
CA LYS A 97 11.60 10.39 7.54
C LYS A 97 10.89 11.42 8.42
N LEU A 98 10.53 12.57 7.84
CA LEU A 98 9.85 13.64 8.56
C LEU A 98 8.48 13.17 9.07
N PHE A 99 7.65 12.57 8.22
CA PHE A 99 6.32 12.14 8.62
C PHE A 99 6.36 10.98 9.61
N ILE A 100 7.15 9.94 9.37
CA ILE A 100 7.22 8.77 10.27
C ILE A 100 7.74 9.15 11.66
N ASN A 101 8.67 10.09 11.75
CA ASN A 101 9.21 10.52 13.03
C ASN A 101 8.24 11.41 13.84
N ASN A 102 7.22 11.99 13.20
CA ASN A 102 6.35 12.99 13.83
C ASN A 102 4.89 12.55 13.94
N CYS A 103 4.38 11.79 12.97
CA CYS A 103 3.06 11.21 13.02
C CYS A 103 3.01 10.13 14.10
N LYS A 104 1.98 10.19 14.93
CA LYS A 104 1.75 9.19 15.99
C LYS A 104 0.43 8.50 15.71
N ASN A 105 0.41 7.19 15.89
CA ASN A 105 -0.83 6.41 15.90
C ASN A 105 -1.64 6.53 14.60
N ILE A 106 -0.97 6.47 13.43
CA ILE A 106 -1.73 6.44 12.18
C ILE A 106 -2.50 5.11 12.09
N THR A 107 -3.76 5.19 11.71
CA THR A 107 -4.65 4.02 11.62
C THR A 107 -4.78 3.48 10.21
N ASN A 108 -4.47 4.30 9.21
CA ASN A 108 -4.56 3.96 7.80
C ASN A 108 -3.29 4.39 7.06
N PHE A 109 -2.73 3.50 6.24
CA PHE A 109 -1.53 3.80 5.46
C PHE A 109 -1.61 3.17 4.07
N ARG A 110 -1.24 3.95 3.05
CA ARG A 110 -1.10 3.49 1.68
C ARG A 110 0.37 3.53 1.30
N TRP A 111 0.96 2.36 1.07
CA TRP A 111 2.37 2.16 0.85
C TRP A 111 2.70 2.06 -0.65
N TYR A 112 3.31 3.12 -1.20
CA TYR A 112 3.65 3.24 -2.62
C TYR A 112 5.15 3.17 -2.92
N THR A 113 6.00 3.28 -1.91
CA THR A 113 7.46 3.34 -2.06
C THR A 113 8.14 2.00 -1.74
N THR A 114 9.36 1.82 -2.21
CA THR A 114 10.24 0.69 -1.85
C THR A 114 11.22 1.03 -0.72
N LEU A 115 11.12 2.23 -0.14
CA LEU A 115 11.95 2.64 0.99
C LEU A 115 11.74 1.72 2.22
N PRO A 116 12.79 1.43 2.99
CA PRO A 116 12.71 0.61 4.19
C PRO A 116 12.13 1.40 5.37
N LEU A 117 10.84 1.73 5.29
CA LEU A 117 10.16 2.62 6.24
C LEU A 117 10.26 2.16 7.71
N TYR A 118 10.36 0.86 7.95
CA TYR A 118 10.54 0.27 9.28
C TYR A 118 11.85 0.69 9.97
N GLN A 119 12.86 1.10 9.20
CA GLN A 119 14.16 1.53 9.72
C GLN A 119 14.17 2.99 10.16
N TYR A 120 13.12 3.77 9.84
CA TYR A 120 13.13 5.18 10.15
C TYR A 120 12.84 5.43 11.63
N PRO A 121 13.47 6.46 12.24
CA PRO A 121 13.14 6.87 13.60
C PRO A 121 11.64 7.14 13.74
N GLY A 122 11.04 6.60 14.80
CA GLY A 122 9.60 6.73 15.06
C GLY A 122 8.71 5.70 14.38
N ALA A 123 9.24 4.81 13.51
CA ALA A 123 8.43 3.81 12.80
C ALA A 123 7.55 2.95 13.72
N SER A 124 8.08 2.50 14.86
CA SER A 124 7.30 1.74 15.85
C SER A 124 6.11 2.52 16.40
N THR A 125 6.30 3.79 16.72
CA THR A 125 5.24 4.66 17.25
C THR A 125 4.24 5.05 16.16
N CYS A 126 4.72 5.29 14.93
CA CYS A 126 3.88 5.66 13.80
C CYS A 126 2.94 4.51 13.43
N PHE A 127 3.49 3.29 13.25
CA PHE A 127 2.78 2.18 12.63
C PHE A 127 2.16 1.17 13.60
N SER A 128 2.48 1.18 14.89
CA SER A 128 1.96 0.18 15.86
C SER A 128 0.43 0.13 15.98
N GLN A 129 -0.27 1.24 15.69
CA GLN A 129 -1.73 1.30 15.74
C GLN A 129 -2.42 1.16 14.37
N LEU A 130 -1.66 0.75 13.35
CA LEU A 130 -2.19 0.61 12.01
C LEU A 130 -3.27 -0.47 11.98
N ARG A 131 -4.44 -0.13 11.44
CA ARG A 131 -5.59 -1.05 11.26
C ARG A 131 -5.84 -1.35 9.79
N THR A 132 -5.51 -0.41 8.91
CA THR A 132 -5.66 -0.57 7.46
C THR A 132 -4.34 -0.32 6.76
N LEU A 133 -3.90 -1.30 5.97
CA LEU A 133 -2.72 -1.17 5.13
C LEU A 133 -3.09 -1.50 3.68
N VAL A 134 -2.77 -0.56 2.78
CA VAL A 134 -2.88 -0.76 1.33
C VAL A 134 -1.47 -0.77 0.75
N ILE A 135 -1.05 -1.86 0.12
CA ILE A 135 0.27 -2.01 -0.49
C ILE A 135 0.11 -1.94 -2.00
N ILE A 136 0.74 -0.94 -2.61
CA ILE A 136 0.64 -0.67 -4.05
C ILE A 136 1.99 -0.81 -4.76
N CYS A 137 3.09 -0.63 -4.03
CA CYS A 137 4.42 -0.87 -4.57
C CYS A 137 4.62 -2.33 -4.98
N ASN A 138 5.60 -2.57 -5.85
CA ASN A 138 5.93 -3.92 -6.29
C ASN A 138 6.41 -4.77 -5.10
N GLN A 139 5.57 -5.70 -4.66
CA GLN A 139 5.82 -6.57 -3.51
C GLN A 139 7.16 -7.31 -3.61
N SER A 140 7.59 -7.70 -4.81
CA SER A 140 8.87 -8.42 -5.01
C SER A 140 10.08 -7.59 -4.56
N LEU A 141 9.97 -6.26 -4.57
CA LEU A 141 11.05 -5.33 -4.19
C LEU A 141 11.02 -4.96 -2.71
N ILE A 142 9.99 -5.38 -1.96
CA ILE A 142 9.78 -4.97 -0.57
C ILE A 142 9.64 -6.14 0.40
N SER A 143 10.03 -7.36 0.01
CA SER A 143 9.93 -8.54 0.90
C SER A 143 10.63 -8.29 2.24
N ASP A 144 11.86 -7.76 2.24
CA ASP A 144 12.59 -7.48 3.48
C ASP A 144 11.95 -6.36 4.30
N ASN A 145 11.42 -5.34 3.62
CA ASN A 145 10.69 -4.25 4.27
C ASN A 145 9.41 -4.76 4.94
N LEU A 146 8.72 -5.73 4.33
CA LEU A 146 7.54 -6.37 4.90
C LEU A 146 7.89 -7.20 6.14
N LEU A 147 9.03 -7.90 6.14
CA LEU A 147 9.51 -8.59 7.34
C LEU A 147 9.77 -7.60 8.48
N GLY A 148 10.37 -6.45 8.20
CA GLY A 148 10.59 -5.40 9.18
C GLY A 148 9.28 -4.81 9.73
N ILE A 149 8.34 -4.44 8.84
CA ILE A 149 7.03 -3.91 9.26
C ILE A 149 6.17 -4.99 9.96
N ALA A 150 6.31 -6.28 9.64
CA ALA A 150 5.61 -7.38 10.31
C ALA A 150 5.94 -7.52 11.80
N GLN A 151 7.07 -6.94 12.25
CA GLN A 151 7.44 -6.91 13.67
C GLN A 151 6.77 -5.74 14.42
N ILE A 152 6.31 -4.72 13.69
CA ILE A 152 5.72 -3.50 14.25
C ILE A 152 4.19 -3.54 14.18
N CYS A 153 3.66 -3.89 13.01
CA CYS A 153 2.21 -3.93 12.76
C CYS A 153 1.67 -5.34 13.01
N LEU A 154 1.01 -5.53 14.16
CA LEU A 154 0.48 -6.83 14.58
C LEU A 154 -1.06 -6.90 14.59
N ASP A 155 -1.68 -5.78 14.24
CA ASP A 155 -3.06 -5.44 14.56
C ASP A 155 -3.87 -5.00 13.33
N ILE A 156 -3.40 -5.36 12.12
CA ILE A 156 -4.09 -5.06 10.87
C ILE A 156 -5.41 -5.81 10.80
N GLU A 157 -6.47 -5.06 10.51
CA GLU A 157 -7.82 -5.55 10.27
C GLU A 157 -8.14 -5.59 8.77
N ASN A 158 -7.62 -4.63 8.00
CA ASN A 158 -7.87 -4.49 6.57
C ASN A 158 -6.56 -4.44 5.79
N LEU A 159 -6.33 -5.44 4.94
CA LEU A 159 -5.17 -5.51 4.07
C LEU A 159 -5.62 -5.50 2.60
N GLU A 160 -5.11 -4.54 1.84
CA GLU A 160 -5.27 -4.49 0.38
C GLU A 160 -3.91 -4.60 -0.29
N LEU A 161 -3.78 -5.54 -1.22
CA LEU A 161 -2.53 -5.82 -1.92
C LEU A 161 -2.75 -5.68 -3.42
N TRP A 162 -1.93 -4.85 -4.04
CA TRP A 162 -1.89 -4.70 -5.49
C TRP A 162 -0.61 -5.34 -6.04
N ASN A 163 -0.69 -5.79 -7.29
CA ASN A 163 0.41 -6.43 -8.01
C ASN A 163 0.89 -7.74 -7.34
N CYS A 164 -0.05 -8.53 -6.81
CA CYS A 164 0.22 -9.82 -6.18
C CYS A 164 0.39 -10.95 -7.23
N ASP A 165 1.61 -11.18 -7.71
CA ASP A 165 1.91 -12.08 -8.83
C ASP A 165 2.63 -13.39 -8.47
N ARG A 166 3.12 -13.53 -7.23
CA ARG A 166 3.89 -14.67 -6.71
C ARG A 166 3.88 -14.71 -5.18
N ASP A 167 4.29 -15.85 -4.63
CA ASP A 167 4.58 -15.98 -3.20
C ASP A 167 5.72 -15.02 -2.79
N ASN A 168 5.48 -14.28 -1.71
CA ASN A 168 6.41 -13.32 -1.15
C ASN A 168 6.62 -13.63 0.34
N PRO A 169 7.83 -14.06 0.77
CA PRO A 169 8.06 -14.46 2.15
C PRO A 169 7.74 -13.38 3.17
N GLY A 170 8.07 -12.11 2.86
CA GLY A 170 7.74 -10.97 3.70
C GLY A 170 6.24 -10.78 3.89
N LEU A 171 5.47 -10.89 2.81
CA LEU A 171 4.01 -10.79 2.85
C LEU A 171 3.38 -11.96 3.59
N ILE A 172 3.83 -13.18 3.33
CA ILE A 172 3.34 -14.39 4.00
C ILE A 172 3.55 -14.24 5.51
N LYS A 173 4.76 -13.83 5.91
CA LYS A 173 5.06 -13.59 7.33
C LYS A 173 4.24 -12.43 7.91
N PHE A 174 4.04 -11.38 7.12
CA PHE A 174 3.22 -10.25 7.52
C PHE A 174 1.79 -10.68 7.84
N ILE A 175 1.13 -11.41 6.92
CA ILE A 175 -0.23 -11.93 7.13
C ILE A 175 -0.26 -12.88 8.32
N GLU A 176 0.73 -13.78 8.44
CA GLU A 176 0.82 -14.74 9.54
C GLU A 176 0.82 -14.06 10.92
N ASN A 177 1.52 -12.94 11.05
CA ASN A 177 1.62 -12.21 12.32
C ASN A 177 0.33 -11.46 12.70
N GLN A 178 -0.62 -11.25 11.78
CA GLN A 178 -1.83 -10.47 12.08
C GLN A 178 -2.80 -11.27 12.95
N LYS A 179 -3.18 -10.71 14.10
CA LYS A 179 -4.09 -11.38 15.05
C LYS A 179 -5.56 -11.28 14.62
N ASN A 180 -5.94 -10.15 14.02
CA ASN A 180 -7.34 -9.76 13.81
C ASN A 180 -7.64 -9.40 12.35
N LEU A 181 -7.01 -10.07 11.37
CA LEU A 181 -7.22 -9.76 9.96
C LEU A 181 -8.66 -10.12 9.54
N GLN A 182 -9.48 -9.12 9.26
CA GLN A 182 -10.90 -9.28 8.92
C GLN A 182 -11.19 -9.11 7.43
N SER A 183 -10.36 -8.33 6.73
CA SER A 183 -10.55 -8.00 5.32
C SER A 183 -9.26 -8.19 4.55
N LEU A 184 -9.34 -8.97 3.48
CA LEU A 184 -8.22 -9.18 2.56
C LEU A 184 -8.66 -8.94 1.11
N TYR A 185 -8.02 -7.99 0.45
CA TYR A 185 -8.15 -7.71 -0.98
C TYR A 185 -6.83 -8.02 -1.67
N LEU A 186 -6.90 -8.85 -2.71
CA LEU A 186 -5.76 -9.26 -3.52
C LEU A 186 -6.03 -8.91 -4.97
N HIS A 187 -5.16 -8.10 -5.55
CA HIS A 187 -5.24 -7.67 -6.93
C HIS A 187 -3.93 -7.87 -7.66
N ASN A 188 -4.01 -8.26 -8.92
CA ASN A 188 -2.86 -8.24 -9.81
C ASN A 188 -3.25 -7.71 -11.19
N SER A 189 -2.56 -6.65 -11.62
CA SER A 189 -2.77 -6.01 -12.92
C SER A 189 -2.11 -6.79 -14.06
N ILE A 190 -1.04 -7.53 -13.75
CA ILE A 190 -0.24 -8.29 -14.73
C ILE A 190 -0.74 -9.72 -14.74
N LYS A 191 -1.19 -10.21 -15.90
CA LYS A 191 -1.61 -11.60 -16.05
C LYS A 191 -0.41 -12.53 -15.89
N SER A 192 -0.25 -13.11 -14.70
CA SER A 192 0.78 -14.08 -14.36
C SER A 192 0.15 -15.46 -14.24
N GLY A 193 0.74 -16.47 -14.88
CA GLY A 193 0.33 -17.87 -14.73
C GLY A 193 0.90 -18.53 -13.47
N ARG A 194 1.59 -17.79 -12.58
CA ARG A 194 2.20 -18.36 -11.37
C ARG A 194 1.20 -18.43 -10.24
N LYS A 195 1.02 -19.63 -9.69
CA LYS A 195 0.22 -19.86 -8.48
C LYS A 195 0.96 -19.37 -7.24
N CYS A 196 0.26 -18.67 -6.34
CA CYS A 196 0.76 -18.31 -5.02
C CYS A 196 0.30 -19.36 -3.99
N ILE A 197 1.02 -20.48 -3.92
CA ILE A 197 0.62 -21.65 -3.11
C ILE A 197 0.73 -21.32 -1.63
N GLN A 198 1.87 -20.78 -1.21
CA GLN A 198 2.10 -20.45 0.20
C GLN A 198 1.17 -19.33 0.68
N LEU A 199 0.86 -18.38 -0.20
CA LEU A 199 -0.14 -17.35 0.08
C LEU A 199 -1.53 -17.97 0.30
N SER A 200 -1.88 -19.00 -0.47
CA SER A 200 -3.16 -19.72 -0.31
C SER A 200 -3.23 -20.43 1.05
N GLU A 201 -2.14 -21.08 1.47
CA GLU A 201 -2.05 -21.77 2.76
C GLU A 201 -2.15 -20.80 3.94
N ILE A 202 -1.53 -19.61 3.86
CA ILE A 202 -1.64 -18.64 4.95
C ILE A 202 -3.03 -18.00 5.03
N ILE A 203 -3.71 -17.82 3.89
CA ILE A 203 -5.11 -17.39 3.86
C ILE A 203 -5.99 -18.42 4.55
N GLU A 204 -5.79 -19.71 4.28
CA GLU A 204 -6.51 -20.80 4.94
C GLU A 204 -6.33 -20.75 6.46
N LYS A 205 -5.11 -20.55 6.95
CA LYS A 205 -4.81 -20.39 8.39
C LYS A 205 -5.51 -19.18 9.01
N LYS A 206 -5.79 -18.13 8.23
CA LYS A 206 -6.51 -16.91 8.67
C LYS A 206 -8.00 -16.93 8.35
N ALA A 207 -8.52 -18.00 7.76
CA ALA A 207 -9.88 -18.03 7.24
C ALA A 207 -10.95 -17.77 8.31
N VAL A 208 -10.70 -18.19 9.55
CA VAL A 208 -11.64 -18.00 10.67
C VAL A 208 -11.85 -16.52 11.04
N THR A 209 -10.87 -15.65 10.82
CA THR A 209 -11.00 -14.21 11.15
C THR A 209 -11.54 -13.39 9.99
N LEU A 210 -11.44 -13.91 8.76
CA LEU A 210 -11.85 -13.20 7.55
C LEU A 210 -13.37 -13.10 7.43
N LYS A 211 -13.85 -11.86 7.32
CA LYS A 211 -15.23 -11.49 7.02
C LYS A 211 -15.39 -10.98 5.60
N ARG A 212 -14.33 -10.39 5.03
CA ARG A 212 -14.34 -9.85 3.67
C ARG A 212 -13.15 -10.40 2.89
N PHE A 213 -13.43 -11.00 1.73
CA PHE A 213 -12.41 -11.52 0.84
C PHE A 213 -12.71 -11.05 -0.58
N SER A 214 -11.68 -10.50 -1.22
CA SER A 214 -11.76 -10.03 -2.59
C SER A 214 -10.53 -10.48 -3.35
N LEU A 215 -10.75 -11.14 -4.47
CA LEU A 215 -9.72 -11.70 -5.34
C LEU A 215 -9.94 -11.20 -6.76
N GLU A 216 -8.94 -10.47 -7.28
CA GLU A 216 -8.94 -9.96 -8.64
C GLU A 216 -7.65 -10.34 -9.36
N ASN A 217 -7.76 -11.23 -10.34
CA ASN A 217 -6.66 -11.61 -11.24
C ASN A 217 -5.39 -12.17 -10.54
N VAL A 218 -5.53 -12.68 -9.31
CA VAL A 218 -4.46 -13.41 -8.59
C VAL A 218 -4.73 -14.90 -8.65
N LEU A 219 -3.71 -15.68 -9.03
CA LEU A 219 -3.83 -17.13 -9.13
C LEU A 219 -3.48 -17.81 -7.79
N LEU A 220 -4.52 -18.25 -7.08
CA LEU A 220 -4.41 -18.99 -5.82
C LEU A 220 -4.85 -20.45 -6.00
N SER A 221 -4.40 -21.31 -5.09
CA SER A 221 -5.04 -22.61 -4.89
C SER A 221 -6.38 -22.40 -4.18
N PRO A 222 -7.52 -22.85 -4.73
CA PRO A 222 -8.84 -22.60 -4.14
C PRO A 222 -9.14 -23.47 -2.90
N LYS A 223 -8.17 -24.26 -2.41
CA LYS A 223 -8.29 -25.14 -1.25
C LYS A 223 -8.77 -24.44 0.01
N PHE A 224 -8.44 -23.16 0.19
CA PHE A 224 -8.83 -22.37 1.36
C PHE A 224 -10.31 -22.00 1.38
N LEU A 225 -11.04 -22.10 0.26
CA LEU A 225 -12.42 -21.60 0.14
C LEU A 225 -13.37 -22.19 1.19
N PRO A 226 -13.40 -23.52 1.44
CA PRO A 226 -14.32 -24.09 2.42
C PRO A 226 -14.06 -23.62 3.86
N SER A 227 -12.84 -23.15 4.15
CA SER A 227 -12.44 -22.67 5.49
C SER A 227 -12.97 -21.27 5.80
N LEU A 228 -13.45 -20.50 4.80
CA LEU A 228 -13.97 -19.14 4.95
C LEU A 228 -15.41 -19.09 5.50
N ILE A 229 -15.69 -19.84 6.56
CA ILE A 229 -17.05 -20.01 7.13
C ILE A 229 -17.64 -18.73 7.71
N ASN A 230 -16.80 -17.74 8.06
CA ASN A 230 -17.22 -16.47 8.66
C ASN A 230 -17.39 -15.34 7.64
N LEU A 231 -17.28 -15.65 6.35
CA LEU A 231 -17.29 -14.66 5.29
C LEU A 231 -18.67 -14.01 5.12
N GLU A 232 -18.70 -12.69 5.22
CA GLU A 232 -19.87 -11.83 5.00
C GLU A 232 -19.87 -11.25 3.58
N GLN A 233 -18.68 -11.02 3.00
CA GLN A 233 -18.53 -10.49 1.65
C GLN A 233 -17.48 -11.25 0.83
N LEU A 234 -17.88 -11.70 -0.35
CA LEU A 234 -17.03 -12.37 -1.32
C LEU A 234 -17.05 -11.64 -2.66
N LYS A 235 -15.88 -11.26 -3.16
CA LYS A 235 -15.70 -10.74 -4.53
C LYS A 235 -14.68 -11.59 -5.26
N LEU A 236 -15.08 -12.22 -6.36
CA LEU A 236 -14.21 -13.01 -7.23
C LEU A 236 -14.25 -12.42 -8.64
N LYS A 237 -13.08 -12.05 -9.15
CA LYS A 237 -12.91 -11.57 -10.52
C LYS A 237 -11.68 -12.24 -11.12
N ILE A 238 -11.88 -13.20 -12.02
CA ILE A 238 -10.80 -14.04 -12.56
C ILE A 238 -10.74 -13.85 -14.09
N GLU A 239 -10.26 -12.69 -14.55
CA GLU A 239 -10.07 -12.44 -16.00
C GLU A 239 -8.90 -13.26 -16.58
N ILE A 240 -8.05 -13.82 -15.70
CA ILE A 240 -6.97 -14.73 -16.08
C ILE A 240 -7.46 -16.16 -16.40
N TYR A 241 -8.77 -16.39 -16.55
CA TYR A 241 -9.33 -17.69 -16.89
C TYR A 241 -8.63 -18.37 -18.08
N TYR A 242 -8.22 -17.61 -19.09
CA TYR A 242 -7.48 -18.13 -20.25
C TYR A 242 -6.06 -18.65 -19.94
N TYR A 243 -5.50 -18.31 -18.77
CA TYR A 243 -4.20 -18.77 -18.30
C TYR A 243 -4.31 -19.91 -17.28
N LEU A 244 -5.54 -20.29 -16.90
CA LEU A 244 -5.77 -21.44 -16.05
C LEU A 244 -5.52 -22.72 -16.86
N SER A 245 -4.76 -23.65 -16.30
CA SER A 245 -4.75 -25.01 -16.82
C SER A 245 -6.13 -25.65 -16.63
N GLU A 246 -6.45 -26.69 -17.40
CA GLU A 246 -7.69 -27.45 -17.18
C GLU A 246 -7.80 -27.95 -15.73
N GLN A 247 -6.67 -28.38 -15.15
CA GLN A 247 -6.62 -28.79 -13.75
C GLN A 247 -7.01 -27.66 -12.80
N ASP A 248 -6.58 -26.42 -13.08
CA ASP A 248 -6.96 -25.26 -12.25
C ASP A 248 -8.45 -25.00 -12.30
N VAL A 249 -9.01 -25.07 -13.50
CA VAL A 249 -10.46 -24.91 -13.68
C VAL A 249 -11.23 -25.97 -12.90
N GLN A 250 -10.78 -27.22 -12.95
CA GLN A 250 -11.40 -28.32 -12.19
C GLN A 250 -11.23 -28.16 -10.69
N ASP A 251 -10.07 -27.73 -10.22
CA ASP A 251 -9.83 -27.44 -8.80
C ASP A 251 -10.77 -26.32 -8.32
N TRP A 252 -10.84 -25.20 -9.05
CA TRP A 252 -11.74 -24.10 -8.69
C TRP A 252 -13.20 -24.54 -8.65
N LYS A 253 -13.67 -25.30 -9.65
CA LYS A 253 -15.03 -25.88 -9.65
C LYS A 253 -15.25 -26.76 -8.43
N LYS A 254 -14.34 -27.71 -8.16
CA LYS A 254 -14.42 -28.64 -7.04
C LYS A 254 -14.54 -27.90 -5.70
N TYR A 255 -13.66 -26.95 -5.41
CA TYR A 255 -13.64 -26.28 -4.10
C TYR A 255 -14.77 -25.26 -3.95
N LEU A 256 -15.23 -24.62 -5.04
CA LEU A 256 -16.43 -23.79 -5.01
C LEU A 256 -17.70 -24.62 -4.72
N LEU A 257 -17.80 -25.85 -5.25
CA LEU A 257 -18.94 -26.74 -5.02
C LEU A 257 -19.07 -27.22 -3.57
N ILE A 258 -17.95 -27.41 -2.87
CA ILE A 258 -17.95 -27.88 -1.48
C ILE A 258 -17.85 -26.74 -0.44
N ALA A 259 -17.59 -25.52 -0.88
CA ALA A 259 -17.51 -24.38 0.02
C ALA A 259 -18.91 -23.97 0.49
N SER A 260 -19.03 -23.68 1.79
CA SER A 260 -20.27 -23.17 2.40
C SER A 260 -19.98 -21.86 3.10
N PHE A 261 -20.73 -20.81 2.74
CA PHE A 261 -20.58 -19.46 3.29
C PHE A 261 -21.86 -19.05 4.05
N PRO A 262 -22.12 -19.61 5.24
CA PRO A 262 -23.39 -19.45 5.93
C PRO A 262 -23.69 -18.00 6.38
N LYS A 263 -22.66 -17.14 6.48
CA LYS A 263 -22.78 -15.73 6.87
C LYS A 263 -22.77 -14.76 5.69
N LEU A 264 -22.73 -15.26 4.45
CA LEU A 264 -22.53 -14.42 3.27
C LEU A 264 -23.74 -13.52 3.02
N GLN A 265 -23.49 -12.22 2.92
CA GLN A 265 -24.49 -11.20 2.66
C GLN A 265 -24.27 -10.52 1.30
N TYR A 266 -23.04 -10.56 0.79
CA TYR A 266 -22.69 -9.96 -0.49
C TYR A 266 -21.79 -10.88 -1.31
N LEU A 267 -22.24 -11.19 -2.52
CA LEU A 267 -21.48 -11.96 -3.51
C LEU A 267 -21.36 -11.16 -4.81
N LYS A 268 -20.13 -11.01 -5.30
CA LYS A 268 -19.85 -10.55 -6.66
C LYS A 268 -18.92 -11.54 -7.34
N ALA A 269 -19.35 -12.08 -8.47
CA ALA A 269 -18.56 -12.99 -9.29
C ALA A 269 -18.49 -12.47 -10.73
N GLN A 270 -17.29 -12.48 -11.32
CA GLN A 270 -17.05 -12.10 -12.71
C GLN A 270 -15.99 -13.02 -13.32
N TYR A 271 -16.21 -13.45 -14.57
CA TYR A 271 -15.29 -14.29 -15.33
C TYR A 271 -14.93 -15.63 -14.65
N LEU A 272 -15.88 -16.21 -13.91
CA LEU A 272 -15.71 -17.56 -13.38
C LEU A 272 -15.81 -18.61 -14.50
N PRO A 273 -15.13 -19.76 -14.37
CA PRO A 273 -15.28 -20.87 -15.30
C PRO A 273 -16.75 -21.23 -15.50
N PRO A 274 -17.25 -21.39 -16.75
CA PRO A 274 -18.61 -21.86 -16.96
C PRO A 274 -18.79 -23.24 -16.30
N HIS A 275 -19.89 -23.42 -15.58
CA HIS A 275 -20.36 -24.76 -15.23
C HIS A 275 -20.70 -25.45 -16.55
N GLY A 276 -20.04 -26.58 -16.82
CA GLY A 276 -20.43 -27.43 -17.95
C GLY A 276 -21.81 -27.99 -17.63
N VAL A 277 -22.75 -27.82 -18.55
CA VAL A 277 -23.98 -28.60 -18.63
C VAL A 277 -23.62 -29.96 -19.20
#